data_AF-A0A9N9JKW8-F1
#
_entry.id   AF-A0A9N9JKW8-F1
#
_cell.length_a   1.000
_cell.length_b   1.000
_cell.length_c   1.000
_cell.angle_alpha   90.00
_cell.angle_beta   90.00
_cell.angle_gamma   90.00
#
_symmetry.space_group_name_H-M   'P 1'
#
loop_
_entity.id
_entity.type
_entity.pdbx_description
1 polymer ?
#
loop_
_entity_poly.entity_id
_entity_poly.type
_entity_poly.pdbx_seq_one_letter_code
_entity_poly.pdbx_strand_id
1 'polypeptide(L)'
;EIGETLVDSFMETRNELLLSDSEAVFNKAIDHYYNDSDYADSVKPLILSPKFYYRVLMKFGTDAQITALCFESILLIRVSIDQQLKQTSDLDIPISMNQYAFKETCNIFKVICNGKNIFRPSHLDLISQCFNIEILGMLFGHYLPSLFNLEITHANH
;
A
#
# COMPACT_ATOMS: atom_id res chain seq x y z
N GLU A 1 27.46 11.80 18.11
CA GLU A 1 28.04 11.26 16.86
C GLU A 1 27.19 10.23 16.12
N ILE A 2 26.24 9.51 16.76
CA ILE A 2 25.37 8.51 16.06
C ILE A 2 24.21 9.16 15.28
N GLY A 3 23.84 10.42 15.60
CA GLY A 3 22.70 11.11 14.99
C GLY A 3 22.97 11.80 13.65
N GLU A 4 24.22 12.15 13.33
CA GLU A 4 24.57 12.84 12.07
C GLU A 4 24.66 11.85 10.89
N THR A 5 25.20 10.65 11.13
CA THR A 5 25.33 9.60 10.11
C THR A 5 24.00 9.04 9.59
N LEU A 6 22.97 8.99 10.44
CA LEU A 6 21.63 8.57 10.02
C LEU A 6 20.94 9.62 9.14
N VAL A 7 21.11 10.91 9.48
CA VAL A 7 20.50 12.03 8.75
C VAL A 7 21.16 12.21 7.39
N ASP A 8 22.48 12.04 7.31
CA ASP A 8 23.23 12.13 6.06
C ASP A 8 22.88 10.98 5.10
N SER A 9 22.81 9.74 5.61
CA SER A 9 22.33 8.58 4.83
C SER A 9 20.90 8.77 4.33
N PHE A 10 20.04 9.38 5.14
CA PHE A 10 18.64 9.66 4.78
C PHE A 10 18.52 10.73 3.69
N MET A 11 19.34 11.78 3.73
CA MET A 11 19.36 12.84 2.74
C MET A 11 19.96 12.38 1.40
N GLU A 12 20.97 11.53 1.44
CA GLU A 12 21.62 10.96 0.26
C GLU A 12 20.67 10.02 -0.50
N THR A 13 20.00 9.10 0.23
CA THR A 13 18.98 8.20 -0.32
C THR A 13 17.80 8.96 -0.93
N ARG A 14 17.40 10.10 -0.33
CA ARG A 14 16.29 10.93 -0.81
C ARG A 14 16.61 11.67 -2.12
N ASN A 15 17.85 12.10 -2.30
CA ASN A 15 18.31 12.75 -3.54
C ASN A 15 18.54 11.74 -4.68
N GLU A 16 19.06 10.55 -4.38
CA GLU A 16 19.17 9.46 -5.36
C GLU A 16 17.79 9.01 -5.86
N LEU A 17 16.79 8.91 -4.98
CA LEU A 17 15.39 8.62 -5.34
C LEU A 17 14.73 9.70 -6.21
N LEU A 18 15.20 10.95 -6.11
CA LEU A 18 14.66 12.07 -6.89
C LEU A 18 15.12 12.02 -8.35
N LEU A 19 16.30 11.44 -8.63
CA LEU A 19 16.98 11.48 -9.92
C LEU A 19 17.17 10.10 -10.58
N SER A 20 16.96 8.99 -9.86
CA SER A 20 17.26 7.64 -10.35
C SER A 20 16.11 7.04 -11.18
N ASP A 21 16.50 6.43 -12.31
CA ASP A 21 15.65 5.56 -13.14
C ASP A 21 15.71 4.08 -12.77
N SER A 22 16.55 3.72 -11.80
CA SER A 22 16.81 2.32 -11.46
C SER A 22 15.87 1.78 -10.39
N GLU A 23 15.16 0.70 -10.71
CA GLU A 23 14.36 -0.08 -9.76
C GLU A 23 15.18 -0.52 -8.53
N ALA A 24 16.48 -0.80 -8.71
CA ALA A 24 17.37 -1.20 -7.61
C ALA A 24 17.52 -0.11 -6.53
N VAL A 25 17.45 1.17 -6.89
CA VAL A 25 17.51 2.29 -5.93
C VAL A 25 16.20 2.36 -5.13
N PHE A 26 15.06 2.10 -5.77
CA PHE A 26 13.77 2.04 -5.08
C PHE A 26 13.66 0.82 -4.17
N ASN A 27 14.16 -0.35 -4.60
CA ASN A 27 14.21 -1.56 -3.77
C ASN A 27 15.15 -1.39 -2.57
N LYS A 28 16.32 -0.78 -2.75
CA LYS A 28 17.22 -0.48 -1.62
C LYS A 28 16.57 0.46 -0.61
N ALA A 29 15.81 1.44 -1.08
CA ALA A 29 15.08 2.32 -0.19
C ALA A 29 14.05 1.53 0.62
N ILE A 30 13.22 0.69 -0.01
CA ILE A 30 12.16 -0.03 0.69
C ILE A 30 12.71 -1.08 1.69
N ASP A 31 13.81 -1.77 1.35
CA ASP A 31 14.49 -2.71 2.24
C ASP A 31 14.99 -2.03 3.52
N HIS A 32 15.49 -0.79 3.41
CA HIS A 32 15.91 -0.02 4.58
C HIS A 32 14.75 0.23 5.55
N TYR A 33 13.55 0.54 5.04
CA TYR A 33 12.39 0.80 5.90
C TYR A 33 11.79 -0.47 6.52
N TYR A 34 11.84 -1.62 5.82
CA TYR A 34 11.31 -2.88 6.36
C TYR A 34 12.20 -3.47 7.46
N ASN A 35 13.52 -3.28 7.38
CA ASN A 35 14.46 -3.77 8.40
C ASN A 35 14.43 -2.97 9.72
N ASP A 36 13.88 -1.75 9.71
CA ASP A 36 13.84 -0.85 10.87
C ASP A 36 12.51 -0.91 11.65
N SER A 37 11.52 -1.66 11.18
CA SER A 37 10.15 -1.60 11.71
C SER A 37 9.83 -2.82 12.57
N ASP A 38 9.88 -2.65 13.89
CA ASP A 38 9.32 -3.62 14.84
C ASP A 38 7.78 -3.60 14.74
N TYR A 39 7.15 -4.76 14.53
CA TYR A 39 5.71 -4.86 14.21
C TYR A 39 4.87 -5.03 15.48
N ALA A 40 4.55 -3.92 16.16
CA ALA A 40 3.65 -3.92 17.32
C ALA A 40 2.38 -3.08 17.07
N ASP A 41 1.21 -3.76 17.14
CA ASP A 41 -0.18 -3.38 17.51
C ASP A 41 -0.81 -2.01 17.16
N SER A 42 -0.16 -1.14 16.38
CA SER A 42 -0.73 0.13 15.93
C SER A 42 -0.85 0.21 14.41
N VAL A 43 -1.91 0.86 13.91
CA VAL A 43 -2.05 1.21 12.49
C VAL A 43 -0.85 2.09 12.13
N LYS A 44 0.10 1.52 11.41
CA LYS A 44 1.30 2.24 10.98
C LYS A 44 0.93 3.24 9.88
N PRO A 45 1.49 4.46 9.90
CA PRO A 45 1.40 5.37 8.77
C PRO A 45 2.04 4.73 7.53
N LEU A 46 1.80 5.31 6.36
CA LEU A 46 2.50 4.93 5.14
C LEU A 46 4.01 4.86 5.41
N ILE A 47 4.60 3.69 5.17
CA ILE A 47 6.04 3.42 5.36
C ILE A 47 6.90 4.44 4.60
N LEU A 48 6.37 4.92 3.47
CA LEU A 48 7.00 5.88 2.57
C LEU A 48 6.04 7.04 2.29
N SER A 49 6.56 8.18 1.82
CA SER A 49 5.68 9.30 1.45
C SER A 49 4.68 8.90 0.36
N PRO A 50 3.45 9.43 0.34
CA PRO A 50 2.48 9.23 -0.76
C PRO A 50 3.09 9.42 -2.15
N LYS A 51 3.96 10.44 -2.30
CA LYS A 51 4.67 10.75 -3.54
C LYS A 51 5.53 9.59 -4.05
N PHE A 52 6.10 8.78 -3.15
CA PHE A 52 6.88 7.60 -3.53
C PHE A 52 5.99 6.57 -4.23
N TYR A 53 4.84 6.23 -3.63
CA TYR A 53 3.90 5.27 -4.20
C TYR A 53 3.42 5.72 -5.58
N TYR A 54 3.02 6.99 -5.73
CA TYR A 54 2.63 7.52 -7.04
C TYR A 54 3.77 7.49 -8.05
N ARG A 55 5.01 7.78 -7.65
CA ARG A 55 6.18 7.68 -8.54
C ARG A 55 6.43 6.25 -9.00
N VAL A 56 6.34 5.28 -8.09
CA VAL A 56 6.48 3.87 -8.44
C VAL A 56 5.45 3.49 -9.49
N LEU A 57 4.18 3.88 -9.29
CA LEU A 57 3.10 3.57 -10.23
C LEU A 57 3.21 4.27 -11.58
N MET A 58 3.70 5.52 -11.60
CA MET A 58 3.90 6.26 -12.85
C MET A 58 5.07 5.71 -13.67
N LYS A 59 6.01 5.01 -13.03
CA LYS A 59 7.29 4.63 -13.63
C LYS A 59 7.41 3.15 -13.94
N PHE A 60 6.88 2.31 -13.06
CA PHE A 60 7.04 0.87 -13.13
C PHE A 60 5.69 0.19 -13.40
N GLY A 61 5.70 -0.89 -14.19
CA GLY A 61 4.52 -1.71 -14.42
C GLY A 61 4.14 -2.55 -13.20
N THR A 62 3.00 -3.24 -13.27
CA THR A 62 2.52 -4.17 -12.23
C THR A 62 3.43 -5.37 -12.02
N ASP A 63 4.26 -5.71 -13.01
CA ASP A 63 5.18 -6.85 -12.96
C ASP A 63 6.51 -6.52 -12.26
N ALA A 64 6.78 -5.22 -12.01
CA ALA A 64 7.98 -4.80 -11.30
C ALA A 64 7.91 -5.19 -9.82
N GLN A 65 9.05 -5.60 -9.26
CA GLN A 65 9.15 -6.02 -7.87
C GLN A 65 8.79 -4.88 -6.93
N ILE A 66 9.25 -3.66 -7.22
CA ILE A 66 8.95 -2.49 -6.41
C ILE A 66 7.44 -2.18 -6.37
N THR A 67 6.74 -2.37 -7.49
CA THR A 67 5.29 -2.15 -7.57
C THR A 67 4.55 -3.17 -6.70
N ALA A 68 4.99 -4.43 -6.70
CA ALA A 68 4.45 -5.46 -5.83
C ALA A 68 4.68 -5.14 -4.34
N LEU A 69 5.89 -4.72 -3.96
CA LEU A 69 6.20 -4.34 -2.57
C LEU A 69 5.40 -3.12 -2.10
N CYS A 70 5.22 -2.13 -2.97
CA CYS A 70 4.34 -1.00 -2.69
C CYS A 70 2.89 -1.44 -2.48
N PHE A 71 2.42 -2.40 -3.28
CA PHE A 71 1.07 -2.94 -3.14
C PHE A 71 0.89 -3.72 -1.84
N GLU A 72 1.83 -4.60 -1.50
CA GLU A 72 1.80 -5.37 -0.25
C GLU A 72 1.78 -4.44 0.97
N SER A 73 2.62 -3.39 0.96
CA SER A 73 2.66 -2.36 2.00
C SER A 73 1.30 -1.66 2.17
N ILE A 74 0.73 -1.14 1.08
CA ILE A 74 -0.53 -0.38 1.16
C ILE A 74 -1.70 -1.30 1.55
N LEU A 75 -1.70 -2.55 1.11
CA LEU A 75 -2.73 -3.53 1.43
C LEU A 75 -2.71 -3.85 2.92
N LEU A 76 -1.53 -4.11 3.49
CA LEU A 76 -1.35 -4.33 4.94
C LEU A 76 -1.89 -3.16 5.75
N ILE A 77 -1.56 -1.92 5.36
CA ILE A 77 -2.05 -0.72 6.04
C ILE A 77 -3.58 -0.63 5.94
N ARG A 78 -4.16 -0.84 4.75
CA ARG A 78 -5.61 -0.79 4.55
C ARG A 78 -6.36 -1.84 5.35
N VAL A 79 -5.82 -3.07 5.44
CA VAL A 79 -6.39 -4.14 6.27
C VAL A 79 -6.31 -3.78 7.76
N SER A 80 -5.17 -3.28 8.22
CA SER A 80 -4.99 -2.85 9.61
C SER A 80 -5.95 -1.71 10.01
N ILE A 81 -6.13 -0.74 9.12
CA ILE A 81 -7.12 0.33 9.29
C ILE A 81 -8.53 -0.25 9.45
N ASP A 82 -8.93 -1.13 8.54
CA ASP A 82 -10.26 -1.74 8.55
C ASP A 82 -10.52 -2.54 9.84
N GLN A 83 -9.52 -3.30 10.30
CA GLN A 83 -9.58 -4.03 11.56
C GLN A 83 -9.77 -3.09 12.77
N GLN A 84 -9.04 -1.98 12.82
CA GLN A 84 -9.16 -1.02 13.92
C GLN A 84 -10.52 -0.30 13.92
N LEU A 85 -11.01 0.10 12.74
CA LEU A 85 -12.34 0.71 12.59
C LEU A 85 -13.45 -0.26 12.99
N LYS A 86 -13.30 -1.55 12.67
CA LYS A 86 -14.24 -2.57 13.13
C LYS A 86 -14.26 -2.71 14.66
N GLN A 87 -13.11 -2.62 15.32
CA GLN A 87 -13.03 -2.68 16.78
C GLN A 87 -13.57 -1.41 17.46
N THR A 88 -13.63 -0.30 16.72
CA THR A 88 -14.04 1.01 17.24
C THR A 88 -15.20 1.56 16.40
N SER A 89 -16.38 0.97 16.58
CA SER A 89 -17.56 1.17 15.72
C SER A 89 -18.06 2.61 15.55
N ASP A 90 -17.60 3.54 16.37
CA ASP A 90 -18.01 4.95 16.35
C ASP A 90 -17.05 5.87 15.60
N LEU A 91 -15.96 5.33 15.03
CA LEU A 91 -14.95 6.11 14.32
C LEU A 91 -15.00 5.86 12.82
N ASP A 92 -14.89 6.95 12.05
CA ASP A 92 -14.71 6.90 10.60
C ASP A 92 -13.23 6.86 10.18
N ILE A 93 -12.32 7.19 11.12
CA ILE A 93 -10.86 7.19 10.92
C ILE A 93 -10.13 6.58 12.13
N PRO A 94 -9.01 5.87 11.92
CA PRO A 94 -8.12 5.44 13.00
C PRO A 94 -7.73 6.56 13.96
N ILE A 95 -7.72 6.29 15.26
CA ILE A 95 -7.31 7.28 16.29
C ILE A 95 -5.89 7.81 16.04
N SER A 96 -4.99 6.95 15.57
CA SER A 96 -3.59 7.26 15.30
C SER A 96 -3.36 8.01 13.97
N MET A 97 -4.41 8.27 13.18
CA MET A 97 -4.30 8.80 11.84
C MET A 97 -5.16 10.06 11.66
N ASN A 98 -4.58 11.09 11.04
CA ASN A 98 -5.36 12.25 10.63
C ASN A 98 -6.13 11.97 9.32
N GLN A 99 -7.19 12.75 9.08
CA GLN A 99 -8.07 12.58 7.92
C GLN A 99 -7.33 12.67 6.57
N TYR A 100 -6.30 13.52 6.47
CA TYR A 100 -5.52 13.67 5.24
C TYR A 100 -4.71 12.39 4.94
N ALA A 101 -4.01 11.85 5.92
CA ALA A 101 -3.23 10.62 5.80
C ALA A 101 -4.12 9.42 5.47
N PHE A 102 -5.30 9.33 6.11
CA PHE A 102 -6.29 8.30 5.80
C PHE A 102 -6.76 8.39 4.35
N LYS A 103 -7.17 9.58 3.90
CA LYS A 103 -7.63 9.81 2.53
C LYS A 103 -6.54 9.49 1.50
N GLU A 104 -5.30 9.93 1.74
CA GLU A 104 -4.18 9.62 0.84
C GLU A 104 -3.91 8.12 0.77
N THR A 105 -3.95 7.41 1.90
CA THR A 105 -3.79 5.94 1.93
C THR A 105 -4.87 5.25 1.09
N CYS A 106 -6.13 5.65 1.24
CA CYS A 106 -7.24 5.13 0.43
C CYS A 106 -7.07 5.44 -1.06
N ASN A 107 -6.63 6.65 -1.41
CA ASN A 107 -6.41 7.07 -2.79
C ASN A 107 -5.30 6.26 -3.46
N ILE A 108 -4.15 6.10 -2.78
CA ILE A 108 -3.03 5.30 -3.28
C ILE A 108 -3.50 3.87 -3.55
N PHE A 109 -4.20 3.25 -2.60
CA PHE A 109 -4.74 1.90 -2.77
C PHE A 109 -5.64 1.78 -4.01
N LYS A 110 -6.57 2.72 -4.19
CA LYS A 110 -7.48 2.75 -5.35
C LYS A 110 -6.72 2.89 -6.66
N VAL A 111 -5.74 3.80 -6.73
CA VAL A 111 -4.93 4.01 -7.94
C VAL A 111 -4.14 2.75 -8.29
N ILE A 112 -3.53 2.10 -7.29
CA ILE A 112 -2.78 0.86 -7.50
C ILE A 112 -3.70 -0.25 -8.03
N CYS A 113 -4.87 -0.45 -7.41
CA CYS A 113 -5.79 -1.51 -7.80
C CYS A 113 -6.45 -1.27 -9.17
N ASN A 114 -6.60 -0.01 -9.59
CA ASN A 114 -7.08 0.34 -10.94
C ASN A 114 -6.04 0.06 -12.04
N GLY A 115 -4.77 -0.13 -11.67
CA GLY A 115 -3.64 -0.28 -12.58
C GLY A 115 -3.47 -1.64 -13.27
N LYS A 116 -4.44 -2.57 -13.17
CA LYS A 116 -4.45 -4.01 -13.57
C LYS A 116 -4.24 -4.98 -12.39
N ASN A 117 -4.19 -6.28 -12.71
CA ASN A 117 -4.28 -7.46 -11.83
C ASN A 117 -3.10 -7.62 -10.84
N ILE A 118 -2.94 -6.68 -9.90
CA ILE A 118 -1.81 -6.66 -8.97
C ILE A 118 -1.97 -7.60 -7.77
N PHE A 119 -3.19 -8.12 -7.54
CA PHE A 119 -3.40 -9.11 -6.50
C PHE A 119 -2.74 -10.45 -6.87
N ARG A 120 -2.37 -11.20 -5.84
CA ARG A 120 -1.77 -12.52 -5.92
C ARG A 120 -2.53 -13.43 -4.94
N PRO A 121 -2.52 -14.76 -5.16
CA PRO A 121 -3.16 -15.70 -4.24
C PRO A 121 -2.69 -15.54 -2.78
N SER A 122 -1.41 -15.18 -2.57
CA SER A 122 -0.83 -14.92 -1.24
C SER A 122 -1.52 -13.78 -0.47
N HIS A 123 -2.25 -12.89 -1.15
CA HIS A 123 -2.97 -11.80 -0.50
C HIS A 123 -4.35 -12.23 0.04
N LEU A 124 -4.86 -13.40 -0.34
CA LEU A 124 -6.22 -13.82 0.03
C LEU A 124 -6.36 -14.01 1.54
N ASP A 125 -5.35 -14.57 2.21
CA ASP A 125 -5.37 -14.75 3.67
C ASP A 125 -5.48 -13.41 4.39
N LEU A 126 -4.79 -12.39 3.89
CA LEU A 126 -4.85 -11.03 4.44
C LEU A 126 -6.21 -10.38 4.15
N ILE A 127 -6.71 -10.45 2.92
CA ILE A 127 -7.98 -9.84 2.52
C ILE A 127 -9.17 -10.51 3.17
N SER A 128 -9.09 -11.81 3.47
CA SER A 128 -10.15 -12.56 4.17
C SER A 128 -10.49 -11.99 5.55
N GLN A 129 -9.59 -11.19 6.12
CA GLN A 129 -9.75 -10.54 7.42
C GLN A 129 -10.45 -9.17 7.31
N CYS A 130 -10.73 -8.69 6.10
CA CYS A 130 -11.37 -7.41 5.85
C CYS A 130 -12.91 -7.50 5.81
N PHE A 131 -13.53 -6.41 6.24
CA PHE A 131 -14.95 -6.09 6.17
C PHE A 131 -15.21 -4.87 5.28
N ASN A 132 -14.17 -4.08 4.98
CA ASN A 132 -14.29 -2.92 4.12
C ASN A 132 -14.74 -3.30 2.70
N ILE A 133 -15.91 -2.82 2.30
CA ILE A 133 -16.48 -3.09 0.98
C ILE A 133 -15.63 -2.56 -0.17
N GLU A 134 -14.81 -1.51 0.02
CA GLU A 134 -13.93 -1.03 -1.05
C GLU A 134 -12.79 -2.02 -1.28
N ILE A 135 -12.18 -2.57 -0.22
CA ILE A 135 -11.09 -3.57 -0.35
C ILE A 135 -11.64 -4.84 -1.01
N LEU A 136 -12.76 -5.37 -0.49
CA LEU A 136 -13.42 -6.56 -1.04
C LEU A 136 -13.90 -6.30 -2.47
N GLY A 137 -14.45 -5.11 -2.72
CA GLY A 137 -14.93 -4.68 -4.04
C GLY A 137 -13.82 -4.71 -5.09
N MET A 138 -12.59 -4.32 -4.77
CA MET A 138 -11.49 -4.43 -5.73
C MET A 138 -11.15 -5.90 -6.06
N LEU A 139 -11.19 -6.79 -5.08
CA LEU A 139 -10.93 -8.22 -5.28
C LEU A 139 -12.03 -8.87 -6.13
N PHE A 140 -13.29 -8.72 -5.74
CA PHE A 140 -14.43 -9.38 -6.40
C PHE A 140 -14.89 -8.68 -7.68
N GLY A 141 -14.71 -7.36 -7.78
CA GLY A 141 -15.13 -6.55 -8.91
C GLY A 141 -14.08 -6.38 -10.00
N HIS A 142 -12.82 -6.72 -9.76
CA HIS A 142 -11.77 -6.59 -10.77
C HIS A 142 -10.88 -7.83 -10.84
N TYR A 143 -10.27 -8.23 -9.72
CA TYR A 143 -9.26 -9.27 -9.74
C TYR A 143 -9.79 -10.66 -10.11
N LEU A 144 -10.78 -11.15 -9.36
CA LEU A 144 -11.33 -12.49 -9.57
C LEU A 144 -11.99 -12.62 -10.94
N PRO A 145 -12.81 -11.66 -11.41
CA PRO A 145 -13.34 -11.72 -12.76
C PRO A 145 -12.26 -11.77 -13.83
N SER A 146 -11.19 -10.98 -13.69
CA SER A 146 -10.06 -11.02 -14.62
C SER A 146 -9.33 -12.36 -14.59
N LEU A 147 -9.09 -12.92 -13.40
CA LEU A 147 -8.36 -14.18 -13.23
C LEU A 147 -9.10 -15.38 -13.85
N PHE A 148 -10.42 -15.42 -13.70
CA PHE A 148 -11.26 -16.52 -14.20
C PHE A 148 -11.91 -16.21 -15.57
N ASN A 149 -11.55 -15.08 -16.19
CA ASN A 149 -12.13 -14.59 -17.44
C ASN A 149 -13.68 -14.54 -17.40
N LEU A 150 -14.22 -14.04 -16.28
CA LEU A 150 -15.65 -13.91 -16.04
C LEU A 150 -16.13 -12.54 -16.48
N GLU A 151 -17.27 -12.50 -17.16
CA GLU A 151 -18.00 -11.26 -17.38
C GLU A 151 -18.75 -10.86 -16.12
N ILE A 152 -18.52 -9.64 -15.64
CA ILE A 152 -19.24 -9.08 -14.50
C ILE A 152 -20.64 -8.70 -14.97
N THR A 153 -21.63 -9.50 -14.59
CA THR A 153 -23.03 -9.13 -14.77
C THR A 153 -23.46 -8.30 -13.56
N HIS A 154 -23.64 -6.99 -13.77
CA HIS A 154 -24.26 -6.15 -12.75
C HIS A 154 -25.72 -6.59 -12.59
N ALA A 155 -26.05 -7.23 -11.48
CA ALA A 155 -27.43 -7.43 -11.09
C ALA A 155 -28.01 -6.05 -10.75
N ASN A 156 -28.82 -5.50 -11.64
CA ASN A 156 -29.62 -4.31 -11.35
C ASN A 156 -30.56 -4.65 -10.18
N HIS A 157 -30.28 -4.08 -9.00
CA HIS A 157 -31.17 -4.10 -7.84
C HIS A 157 -31.65 -2.69 -7.54
#